data_AF-A0A2D9XYC9-F1
#
_entry.id   AF-A0A2D9XYC9-F1
#
_cell.length_a   1.000
_cell.length_b   1.000
_cell.length_c   1.000
_cell.angle_alpha   90.00
_cell.angle_beta   90.00
_cell.angle_gamma   90.00
#
_symmetry.space_group_name_H-M   'P 1'
#
loop_
_entity.id
_entity.type
_entity.pdbx_description
1 polymer ?
#
loop_
_entity_poly.entity_id
_entity_poly.type
_entity_poly.pdbx_seq_one_letter_code
_entity_poly.pdbx_strand_id
1 'polypeptide(L)'
;MDNSEDFYKKLKTQLEETTSWPSPYLYKFIVPSDKTKIEQIEGIFDNLGAVINTKQSRNGKYTSISINVRMDHPDAVIEKYKEVGDKVDGVISL
;
A
#
# COMPACT_ATOMS: atom_id res chain seq x y z
N MET A 1 -10.36 -19.08 -3.70
CA MET A 1 -9.07 -18.89 -3.02
C MET A 1 -8.00 -18.83 -4.12
N ASP A 2 -6.87 -18.18 -3.90
CA ASP A 2 -5.72 -18.18 -4.84
C ASP A 2 -5.69 -17.13 -5.98
N ASN A 3 -5.75 -15.83 -5.64
CA ASN A 3 -5.24 -14.79 -6.55
C ASN A 3 -4.22 -13.87 -5.86
N SER A 4 -4.34 -13.66 -4.55
CA SER A 4 -3.45 -12.76 -3.81
C SER A 4 -2.06 -13.34 -3.60
N GLU A 5 -1.92 -14.65 -3.32
CA GLU A 5 -0.59 -15.26 -3.09
C GLU A 5 0.29 -15.25 -4.33
N ASP A 6 -0.26 -15.60 -5.49
CA ASP A 6 0.48 -15.57 -6.76
C ASP A 6 0.85 -14.15 -7.18
N PHE A 7 -0.03 -13.18 -6.91
CA PHE A 7 0.28 -11.76 -7.09
C PHE A 7 1.49 -11.34 -6.24
N TYR A 8 1.47 -11.66 -4.94
CA TYR A 8 2.57 -11.30 -4.04
C TYR A 8 3.88 -12.01 -4.39
N LYS A 9 3.85 -13.28 -4.79
CA LYS A 9 5.05 -14.00 -5.24
C LYS A 9 5.66 -13.33 -6.47
N LYS A 10 4.84 -12.99 -7.48
CA LYS A 10 5.32 -12.30 -8.68
C LYS A 10 5.86 -10.91 -8.36
N LEU A 11 5.15 -10.16 -7.52
CA LEU A 11 5.59 -8.83 -7.07
C LEU A 11 6.94 -8.92 -6.35
N LYS A 12 7.12 -9.92 -5.47
CA LYS A 12 8.38 -10.17 -4.77
C LYS A 12 9.53 -10.33 -5.74
N THR A 13 9.41 -11.30 -6.65
CA THR A 13 10.46 -11.63 -7.61
C THR A 13 10.79 -10.42 -8.48
N GLN A 14 9.78 -9.68 -8.95
CA GLN A 14 9.99 -8.47 -9.73
C GLN A 14 10.74 -7.40 -8.92
N LEU A 15 10.40 -7.20 -7.66
CA LEU A 15 11.06 -6.24 -6.78
C LEU A 15 12.50 -6.63 -6.44
N GLU A 16 12.78 -7.92 -6.28
CA GLU A 16 14.13 -8.46 -6.05
C GLU A 16 15.03 -8.27 -7.28
N GLU A 17 14.50 -8.49 -8.48
CA GLU A 17 15.27 -8.43 -9.72
C GLU A 17 15.47 -7.01 -10.25
N THR A 18 14.51 -6.11 -10.02
CA THR A 18 14.52 -4.78 -10.65
C THR A 18 15.01 -3.66 -9.74
N THR A 19 15.08 -3.89 -8.43
CA THR A 19 15.33 -2.83 -7.43
C THR A 19 16.44 -3.23 -6.48
N SER A 20 17.38 -2.31 -6.22
CA SER A 20 18.39 -2.46 -5.18
C SER A 20 17.92 -1.83 -3.88
N TRP A 21 17.87 -2.63 -2.81
CA TRP A 21 17.31 -2.24 -1.52
C TRP A 21 18.39 -1.79 -0.52
N PRO A 22 18.11 -0.87 0.43
CA PRO A 22 16.83 -0.22 0.70
C PRO A 22 16.48 0.89 -0.31
N SER A 23 15.24 0.89 -0.81
CA SER A 23 14.75 1.78 -1.87
C SER A 23 13.41 2.44 -1.50
N PRO A 24 13.13 3.67 -1.96
CA PRO A 24 11.78 4.22 -1.90
C PRO A 24 10.81 3.35 -2.72
N TYR A 25 9.64 3.08 -2.14
CA TYR A 25 8.54 2.40 -2.79
C TYR A 25 7.27 3.24 -2.65
N LEU A 26 6.51 3.33 -3.73
CA LEU A 26 5.27 4.09 -3.81
C LEU A 26 4.07 3.14 -3.84
N TYR A 27 3.37 3.02 -2.71
CA TYR A 27 2.09 2.35 -2.67
C TYR A 27 0.98 3.25 -3.19
N LYS A 28 0.01 2.65 -3.86
CA LYS A 28 -1.23 3.31 -4.25
C LYS A 28 -2.41 2.48 -3.78
N PHE A 29 -3.17 3.06 -2.86
CA PHE A 29 -4.40 2.48 -2.35
C PHE A 29 -5.59 3.33 -2.78
N ILE A 30 -6.73 2.69 -3.01
CA ILE A 30 -8.01 3.33 -3.25
C ILE A 30 -9.00 2.75 -2.25
N VAL A 31 -9.56 3.61 -1.41
CA VAL A 31 -10.60 3.23 -0.45
C VAL A 31 -11.85 4.04 -0.73
N PRO A 32 -13.05 3.55 -0.35
CA PRO A 32 -14.22 4.43 -0.22
C PRO A 32 -13.84 5.65 0.62
N SER A 33 -14.40 6.83 0.31
CA SER A 33 -14.11 8.08 1.04
C SER A 33 -14.67 8.06 2.47
N ASP A 34 -14.08 7.22 3.29
CA ASP A 34 -14.34 7.03 4.71
C ASP A 34 -13.08 7.43 5.45
N LYS A 35 -13.20 8.43 6.32
CA LYS A 35 -12.09 8.96 7.11
C LYS A 35 -11.44 7.88 7.96
N THR A 36 -12.22 6.96 8.51
CA THR A 36 -11.74 5.87 9.35
C THR A 36 -10.74 5.00 8.59
N LYS A 37 -11.05 4.67 7.33
CA LYS A 37 -10.19 3.84 6.47
C LYS A 37 -8.92 4.58 6.08
N ILE A 38 -9.02 5.87 5.80
CA ILE A 38 -7.88 6.72 5.48
C ILE A 38 -6.93 6.78 6.69
N GLU A 39 -7.47 7.07 7.88
CA GLU A 39 -6.71 7.13 9.14
C GLU A 39 -6.07 5.77 9.50
N GLN A 40 -6.76 4.66 9.25
CA GLN A 40 -6.20 3.31 9.43
C GLN A 40 -4.97 3.08 8.54
N ILE A 41 -5.07 3.44 7.26
CA ILE A 41 -3.96 3.32 6.32
C ILE A 41 -2.81 4.23 6.77
N GLU A 42 -3.10 5.50 7.09
CA GLU A 42 -2.09 6.44 7.58
C GLU A 42 -1.38 5.92 8.83
N GLY A 43 -2.13 5.36 9.78
CA GLY A 43 -1.59 4.75 11.00
C GLY A 43 -0.70 3.53 10.77
N ILE A 44 -0.91 2.75 9.70
CA ILE A 44 -0.06 1.59 9.35
C ILE A 44 1.33 2.03 8.90
N PHE A 45 1.44 3.21 8.29
CA PHE A 45 2.69 3.78 7.79
C PHE A 45 3.25 4.89 8.69
N ASP A 46 2.57 5.18 9.80
CA ASP A 46 3.01 6.15 10.78
C ASP A 46 4.37 5.73 11.38
N ASN A 47 5.20 6.72 11.72
CA ASN A 47 6.56 6.53 12.25
C ASN A 47 7.59 5.89 11.29
N LEU A 48 7.23 5.55 10.05
CA LEU A 48 8.18 5.02 9.05
C LEU A 48 8.85 6.12 8.19
N GLY A 49 8.57 7.39 8.49
CA GLY A 49 9.02 8.52 7.64
C GLY A 49 8.35 8.52 6.25
N ALA A 50 7.18 7.90 6.14
CA ALA A 50 6.41 7.82 4.92
C ALA A 50 5.82 9.20 4.55
N VAL A 51 5.91 9.56 3.27
CA VAL A 51 5.19 10.72 2.71
C VAL A 51 3.85 10.23 2.17
N ILE A 52 2.78 10.59 2.86
CA ILE A 52 1.41 10.20 2.52
C ILE A 52 0.69 11.36 1.84
N ASN A 53 0.06 11.08 0.71
CA ASN A 53 -0.75 12.03 -0.03
C ASN A 53 -2.11 11.42 -0.34
N THR A 54 -3.18 12.10 0.08
CA THR A 54 -4.55 11.66 -0.14
C THR A 54 -5.25 12.58 -1.12
N LYS A 55 -5.97 12.00 -2.08
CA LYS A 55 -6.72 12.73 -3.10
C LYS A 55 -8.10 12.13 -3.24
N GLN A 56 -9.12 12.92 -2.91
CA GLN A 56 -10.50 12.52 -3.10
C GLN A 56 -10.86 12.48 -4.60
N SER A 57 -11.67 11.51 -5.00
CA SER A 57 -12.18 11.36 -6.36
C SER A 57 -13.13 12.50 -6.72
N ARG A 58 -13.29 12.75 -8.03
CA ARG A 58 -14.16 13.83 -8.54
C ARG A 58 -15.61 13.76 -8.05
N ASN A 59 -16.12 12.56 -7.81
CA ASN A 59 -17.48 12.30 -7.31
C ASN A 59 -17.54 12.06 -5.80
N GLY A 60 -16.43 12.21 -5.08
CA GLY A 60 -16.36 12.03 -3.64
C GLY A 60 -16.50 10.60 -3.14
N LYS A 61 -16.75 9.61 -4.01
CA LYS A 61 -17.01 8.22 -3.61
C LYS A 61 -15.76 7.48 -3.11
N TYR A 62 -14.60 7.79 -3.67
CA TYR A 62 -13.34 7.12 -3.33
C TYR A 62 -12.26 8.13 -3.02
N THR A 63 -11.28 7.72 -2.21
CA THR A 63 -10.07 8.49 -1.95
C THR A 63 -8.87 7.63 -2.35
N SER A 64 -8.03 8.21 -3.20
CA SER A 64 -6.75 7.61 -3.59
C SER A 64 -5.69 8.06 -2.59
N ILE A 65 -4.94 7.12 -2.04
CA ILE A 65 -3.90 7.33 -1.05
C ILE A 65 -2.59 6.86 -1.68
N SER A 66 -1.62 7.77 -1.76
CA SER A 66 -0.29 7.50 -2.29
C SER A 66 0.71 7.58 -1.15
N ILE A 67 1.47 6.52 -0.92
CA ILE A 67 2.39 6.41 0.23
C ILE A 67 3.77 6.13 -0.30
N ASN A 68 4.67 7.10 -0.16
CA ASN A 68 6.07 6.94 -0.52
C ASN A 68 6.88 6.70 0.74
N VAL A 69 7.44 5.51 0.88
CA VAL A 69 8.22 5.12 2.06
C VAL A 69 9.45 4.33 1.62
N ARG A 70 10.56 4.50 2.33
CA ARG A 70 11.76 3.71 2.10
C ARG A 70 11.57 2.34 2.74
N MET A 71 11.62 1.29 1.93
CA MET A 71 11.52 -0.09 2.42
C MET A 71 12.89 -0.74 2.36
N ASP A 72 13.11 -1.70 3.26
CA ASP A 72 14.41 -2.35 3.42
C ASP A 72 14.60 -3.56 2.51
N HIS A 73 13.53 -4.25 2.17
CA HIS A 73 13.54 -5.41 1.27
C HIS A 73 12.13 -5.67 0.68
N PRO A 74 12.03 -6.45 -0.40
CA PRO A 74 10.76 -6.79 -1.06
C PRO A 74 9.74 -7.46 -0.14
N ASP A 75 10.18 -8.31 0.80
CA ASP A 75 9.25 -8.95 1.73
C ASP A 75 8.50 -7.93 2.60
N ALA A 76 9.18 -6.87 3.06
CA ALA A 76 8.54 -5.83 3.87
C ALA A 76 7.46 -5.10 3.05
N VAL A 77 7.65 -4.99 1.72
CA VAL A 77 6.63 -4.41 0.83
C VAL A 77 5.36 -5.24 0.82
N ILE A 78 5.53 -6.55 0.67
CA ILE A 78 4.42 -7.50 0.62
C ILE A 78 3.69 -7.58 1.96
N GLU A 79 4.44 -7.60 3.07
CA GLU A 79 3.88 -7.57 4.41
C GLU A 79 3.01 -6.34 4.62
N LYS A 80 3.44 -5.16 4.16
CA LYS A 80 2.63 -3.94 4.24
C LYS A 80 1.37 -4.01 3.38
N TYR A 81 1.43 -4.56 2.18
CA TYR A 81 0.23 -4.79 1.37
C TYR A 81 -0.78 -5.70 2.07
N LYS A 82 -0.31 -6.79 2.70
CA LYS A 82 -1.16 -7.72 3.46
C LYS A 82 -1.75 -7.03 4.69
N GLU A 83 -0.93 -6.32 5.47
CA GLU A 83 -1.38 -5.60 6.65
C GLU A 83 -2.48 -4.59 6.34
N VAL A 84 -2.35 -3.84 5.24
CA VAL A 84 -3.39 -2.91 4.77
C VAL A 84 -4.65 -3.67 4.35
N GLY A 85 -4.51 -4.75 3.58
CA GLY A 85 -5.64 -5.59 3.15
C GLY A 85 -6.42 -6.21 4.31
N ASP A 86 -5.72 -6.63 5.37
CA ASP A 86 -6.31 -7.27 6.54
C ASP A 86 -6.97 -6.27 7.48
N LYS A 87 -6.38 -5.07 7.65
CA LYS A 87 -6.90 -4.03 8.56
C LYS A 87 -7.98 -3.15 7.94
N VAL A 88 -8.00 -3.01 6.62
CA VAL A 88 -8.83 -2.02 5.92
C VAL A 88 -9.72 -2.72 4.91
N ASP A 89 -10.99 -2.91 5.30
CA ASP A 89 -11.94 -3.61 4.45
C ASP A 89 -12.32 -2.79 3.20
N GLY A 90 -12.39 -3.47 2.05
CA GLY A 90 -12.69 -2.86 0.76
C GLY A 90 -11.58 -1.94 0.22
N VAL A 91 -10.34 -2.08 0.69
CA VAL A 91 -9.18 -1.42 0.08
C VAL A 91 -8.82 -2.06 -1.27
N ILE A 92 -8.54 -1.21 -2.25
CA ILE A 92 -8.06 -1.62 -3.56
C ILE A 92 -6.60 -1.18 -3.69
N SER A 93 -5.72 -2.11 -4.02
CA SER A 93 -4.30 -1.86 -4.27
C SER A 93 -4.04 -1.77 -5.77
N LEU A 94 -3.24 -0.79 -6.21
CA LEU A 94 -2.80 -0.59 -7.60
C LEU A 94 -1.32 -0.92 -7.79
#